data_AF-A0A2S6S041-F1
#
_entry.id   AF-A0A2S6S041-F1
#
_cell.length_a   1.000
_cell.length_b   1.000
_cell.length_c   1.000
_cell.angle_alpha   90.00
_cell.angle_beta   90.00
_cell.angle_gamma   90.00
#
_symmetry.space_group_name_H-M   'P 1'
#
loop_
_entity.id
_entity.type
_entity.pdbx_description
1 polymer ?
#
loop_
_entity_poly.entity_id
_entity_poly.type
_entity_poly.pdbx_seq_one_letter_code
_entity_poly.pdbx_strand_id
1 'polypeptide(L)' 'SVSDDKNLDHQILFDIHRKATTNAIKKAMQDEPSIEWLLENQNKIIHKYFEKALKG' A
#
# COMPACT_ATOMS: atom_id res chain seq x y z
N SER A 1 21.40 -3.35 3.67
CA SER A 1 20.09 -3.28 4.34
C SER A 1 19.45 -1.93 4.03
N VAL A 2 18.12 -1.77 4.15
CA VAL A 2 17.46 -0.45 4.08
C VAL A 2 18.02 0.50 5.15
N SER A 3 18.51 -0.06 6.27
CA SER A 3 19.18 0.69 7.33
C SER A 3 20.53 1.31 6.93
N ASP A 4 21.12 0.89 5.82
CA ASP A 4 22.48 1.31 5.42
C ASP A 4 22.46 2.40 4.33
N ASP A 5 21.27 2.79 3.86
CA ASP A 5 21.11 3.81 2.82
C ASP A 5 21.23 5.22 3.41
N LYS A 6 22.34 5.89 3.10
CA LYS A 6 22.65 7.24 3.61
C LYS A 6 21.76 8.34 3.01
N ASN A 7 21.07 8.07 1.91
CA ASN A 7 20.20 9.05 1.25
C ASN A 7 18.73 8.88 1.68
N LEU A 8 18.44 7.90 2.52
CA LEU A 8 17.11 7.64 3.03
C LEU A 8 16.78 8.60 4.17
N ASP A 9 15.69 9.35 4.02
CA ASP A 9 15.08 10.03 5.14
C ASP A 9 14.36 9.00 6.01
N HIS A 10 14.96 8.67 7.15
CA HIS A 10 14.41 7.68 8.08
C HIS A 10 13.19 8.20 8.83
N GLN A 11 13.05 9.51 9.00
CA GLN A 11 11.91 10.11 9.69
C GLN A 11 10.66 10.01 8.80
N ILE A 12 10.76 10.39 7.53
CA ILE A 12 9.63 10.26 6.60
C ILE A 12 9.24 8.79 6.40
N LEU A 13 10.22 7.88 6.37
CA LEU A 13 9.95 6.45 6.29
C LEU A 13 9.14 5.96 7.50
N PHE A 14 9.54 6.35 8.72
CA PHE A 14 8.81 6.03 9.92
C PHE A 14 7.38 6.58 9.90
N ASP A 15 7.20 7.83 9.50
CA ASP A 15 5.90 8.48 9.46
C ASP A 15 4.96 7.83 8.42
N ILE A 16 5.49 7.45 7.25
CA ILE A 16 4.76 6.69 6.24
C ILE A 16 4.31 5.34 6.80
N HIS A 17 5.20 4.60 7.46
CA HIS A 17 4.87 3.30 8.04
C HIS A 17 3.83 3.43 9.15
N ARG A 18 4.01 4.39 10.07
CA ARG A 18 3.06 4.64 11.16
C ARG A 18 1.67 4.91 10.59
N LYS A 19 1.56 5.78 9.59
CA LYS A 19 0.29 6.10 8.93
C LYS A 19 -0.32 4.89 8.19
N ALA A 20 0.49 4.17 7.42
CA ALA A 20 0.03 3.01 6.65
C ALA A 20 -0.48 1.90 7.58
N THR A 21 0.24 1.60 8.66
CA THR A 21 -0.16 0.58 9.65
C THR A 21 -1.43 0.98 10.38
N THR A 22 -1.56 2.24 10.83
CA THR A 22 -2.81 2.73 11.42
C THR A 22 -3.99 2.57 10.44
N ASN A 23 -3.80 2.91 9.17
CA ASN A 23 -4.84 2.76 8.15
C ASN A 23 -5.22 1.29 7.93
N ALA A 24 -4.23 0.38 7.89
CA ALA A 24 -4.48 -1.05 7.72
C ALA A 24 -5.28 -1.64 8.89
N ILE A 25 -4.89 -1.31 10.14
CA ILE A 25 -5.62 -1.75 11.33
C ILE A 25 -7.03 -1.17 11.33
N LYS A 26 -7.19 0.12 11.07
CA LYS A 26 -8.50 0.77 11.02
C LYS A 26 -9.43 0.08 10.01
N LYS A 27 -8.93 -0.17 8.79
CA LYS A 27 -9.66 -0.88 7.74
C LYS A 27 -10.06 -2.30 8.15
N ALA A 28 -9.12 -3.05 8.72
CA ALA A 28 -9.40 -4.41 9.20
C ALA A 28 -10.49 -4.42 10.30
N MET A 29 -10.44 -3.47 11.23
CA MET A 29 -11.45 -3.32 12.29
C MET A 29 -12.83 -2.91 11.76
N GLN A 30 -12.89 -2.30 10.58
CA GLN A 30 -14.13 -1.86 9.93
C GLN A 30 -14.64 -2.87 8.89
N ASP A 31 -13.92 -3.98 8.67
CA ASP A 31 -14.19 -4.93 7.57
C ASP A 31 -14.22 -4.26 6.19
N GLU A 32 -13.23 -3.38 5.94
CA GLU A 32 -13.15 -2.57 4.72
C GLU A 32 -11.84 -2.81 3.94
N PRO A 33 -11.91 -2.93 2.60
CA PRO A 33 -13.12 -3.06 1.78
C PRO A 33 -13.74 -4.46 1.89
N SER A 34 -15.06 -4.54 1.69
CA SER A 34 -15.74 -5.84 1.58
C SER A 34 -15.34 -6.60 0.30
N ILE A 35 -15.59 -7.90 0.28
CA ILE A 35 -15.31 -8.74 -0.90
C ILE A 35 -16.14 -8.31 -2.12
N GLU A 36 -17.39 -7.91 -1.94
CA GLU A 36 -18.27 -7.43 -3.00
C GLU A 36 -17.70 -6.16 -3.63
N TRP A 37 -17.28 -5.19 -2.81
CA TRP A 37 -16.66 -3.96 -3.31
C TRP A 37 -15.39 -4.26 -4.11
N LEU A 38 -14.57 -5.21 -3.64
CA LEU A 38 -13.35 -5.62 -4.34
C LEU A 38 -13.65 -6.21 -5.71
N LEU A 39 -14.63 -7.10 -5.83
CA LEU A 39 -15.02 -7.72 -7.09
C LEU A 39 -15.59 -6.70 -8.09
N GLU A 40 -16.46 -5.80 -7.63
CA GLU A 40 -17.05 -4.73 -8.45
C GLU A 40 -16.01 -3.74 -9.00
N ASN A 41 -14.91 -3.53 -8.27
CA ASN A 41 -13.89 -2.54 -8.62
C ASN A 41 -12.59 -3.16 -9.13
N GLN A 42 -12.52 -4.48 -9.28
CA GLN A 42 -11.30 -5.22 -9.65
C GLN A 42 -10.62 -4.67 -10.91
N ASN A 43 -11.40 -4.29 -11.93
CA ASN A 43 -10.87 -3.78 -13.20
C ASN A 43 -10.49 -2.27 -13.16
N LYS A 44 -10.84 -1.56 -12.09
CA LYS A 44 -10.52 -0.14 -11.90
C LYS A 44 -9.23 0.06 -11.10
N ILE A 45 -8.79 -0.96 -10.37
CA ILE A 45 -7.62 -0.91 -9.50
C ILE A 45 -6.40 -1.40 -10.29
N ILE A 46 -5.47 -0.49 -10.54
CA ILE A 46 -4.23 -0.82 -11.25
C ILE A 46 -3.20 -1.33 -10.25
N HIS A 47 -2.79 -2.60 -10.39
CA HIS A 47 -1.64 -3.13 -9.67
C HIS A 47 -0.35 -2.64 -10.35
N LYS A 48 0.35 -1.68 -9.72
CA LYS A 48 1.49 -0.96 -10.33
C LYS A 48 2.58 -1.85 -10.92
N TYR A 49 2.94 -2.95 -10.26
CA TYR A 49 3.97 -3.86 -10.78
C TYR A 49 3.47 -4.73 -11.94
N PHE A 50 2.18 -5.05 -11.95
CA PHE A 50 1.56 -5.78 -13.05
C PHE A 50 1.50 -4.89 -14.30
N GLU A 51 1.08 -3.63 -14.13
CA GLU A 51 1.09 -2.64 -15.21
C GLU A 51 2.51 -2.40 -15.75
N LYS A 52 3.51 -2.24 -14.87
CA LYS A 52 4.90 -2.12 -15.30
C LYS A 52 5.35 -3.34 -16.13
N ALA A 53 5.04 -4.56 -15.68
CA ALA A 53 5.39 -5.76 -16.43
C ALA A 53 4.75 -5.83 -17.82
N LEU A 54 3.54 -5.28 -18.01
CA LEU A 54 2.89 -5.20 -19.32
C LEU A 54 3.48 -4.14 -20.24
N LYS A 55 4.03 -3.05 -19.69
CA LYS A 55 4.52 -1.90 -20.46
C LYS A 55 6.00 -2.00 -20.87
N GLY A 56 6.76 -2.91 -20.26
CA GLY A 56 8.22 -3.01 -20.42
C GLY A 56 8.95 -1.90 -19.67
#